data_AF-A0A7S2DIL6-F1
#
_entry.id   AF-A0A7S2DIL6-F1
#
_cell.length_a   1.000
_cell.length_b   1.000
_cell.length_c   1.000
_cell.angle_alpha   90.00
_cell.angle_beta   90.00
_cell.angle_gamma   90.00
#
_symmetry.space_group_name_H-M   'P 1'
#
loop_
_entity.id
_entity.type
_entity.pdbx_description
1 polymer ?
#
loop_
_entity_poly.entity_id
_entity_poly.type
_entity_poly.pdbx_seq_one_letter_code
_entity_poly.pdbx_strand_id
1 'polypeptide(L)'
;CLKLAPFETNLAAQQCLGLSGADLEACWRAGPCLKLAPGTYVAKLEGHELYTLNGFYLSMREEYTAGLGVHCMVVDFHEKDLNWQAFRSEVIGATDPAEAVSQSLRSKMLGAWKELGLEHEPSMKGNSVHASAGPLEALKERIVWLQQGGGDSAAAMEASIKDDGFGRRLVDAGVDAGIIVKWLEDNPFVATSTGEASRIFDVTECMDSDEMVVEAPQYAQCA
;
A
#
# COMPACT_ATOMS: atom_id res chain seq x y z
N CYS A 1 -30.29 19.38 0.64
CA CYS A 1 -29.53 18.67 -0.41
C CYS A 1 -28.21 19.40 -0.57
N LEU A 2 -27.16 18.94 0.12
CA LEU A 2 -25.80 19.47 -0.08
C LEU A 2 -25.42 19.12 -1.52
N LYS A 3 -25.10 20.11 -2.35
CA LYS A 3 -24.54 19.84 -3.67
C LYS A 3 -23.05 19.56 -3.45
N LEU A 4 -22.58 18.37 -3.79
CA LEU A 4 -21.14 18.09 -3.87
C LEU A 4 -20.52 19.06 -4.86
N ALA A 5 -19.37 19.63 -4.51
CA ALA A 5 -18.58 20.37 -5.48
C ALA A 5 -18.09 19.41 -6.58
N PRO A 6 -17.71 19.91 -7.76
CA PRO A 6 -16.97 19.10 -8.72
C PRO A 6 -15.64 18.66 -8.08
N PHE A 7 -15.38 17.34 -8.09
CA PHE A 7 -14.19 16.67 -7.53
C PHE A 7 -14.11 16.73 -6.00
N GLU A 8 -14.79 15.78 -5.36
CA GLU A 8 -14.84 15.63 -3.91
C GLU A 8 -14.28 14.28 -3.48
N THR A 9 -13.95 14.14 -2.19
CA THR A 9 -13.43 12.88 -1.63
C THR A 9 -14.53 11.83 -1.48
N ASN A 10 -14.16 10.55 -1.41
CA ASN A 10 -15.10 9.49 -1.07
C ASN A 10 -15.79 9.74 0.28
N LEU A 11 -15.09 10.37 1.24
CA LEU A 11 -15.67 10.72 2.54
C LEU A 11 -16.76 11.80 2.41
N ALA A 12 -16.53 12.82 1.59
CA ALA A 12 -17.55 13.83 1.30
C ALA A 12 -18.75 13.21 0.57
N ALA A 13 -18.51 12.31 -0.39
CA ALA A 13 -19.57 11.56 -1.07
C ALA A 13 -20.40 10.73 -0.08
N GLN A 14 -19.76 9.97 0.81
CA GLN A 14 -20.40 9.19 1.87
C GLN A 14 -21.33 10.09 2.72
N GLN A 15 -20.81 11.20 3.23
CA GLN A 15 -21.55 12.14 4.09
C GLN A 15 -22.72 12.80 3.36
N CYS A 16 -22.52 13.21 2.11
CA CYS A 16 -23.55 13.88 1.33
C CYS A 16 -24.70 12.95 0.93
N LEU A 17 -24.39 11.68 0.63
CA LEU A 17 -25.37 10.67 0.23
C LEU A 17 -26.00 9.94 1.43
N GLY A 18 -25.42 10.08 2.64
CA GLY A 18 -25.88 9.38 3.83
C GLY A 18 -25.61 7.87 3.80
N LEU A 19 -24.51 7.46 3.15
CA LEU A 19 -24.13 6.06 3.01
C LEU A 19 -23.11 5.66 4.10
N SER A 20 -23.01 4.37 4.44
CA SER A 20 -21.81 3.85 5.12
C SER A 20 -20.67 3.62 4.12
N GLY A 21 -19.45 3.34 4.61
CA GLY A 21 -18.35 2.92 3.72
C GLY A 21 -18.70 1.65 2.94
N ALA A 22 -19.35 0.69 3.60
CA ALA A 22 -19.84 -0.54 2.99
C ALA A 22 -20.93 -0.30 1.94
N ASP A 23 -21.90 0.59 2.21
CA ASP A 23 -22.96 0.91 1.24
C ASP A 23 -22.40 1.65 0.02
N LEU A 24 -21.44 2.56 0.22
CA LEU A 24 -20.74 3.23 -0.87
C LEU A 24 -19.99 2.21 -1.74
N GLU A 25 -19.28 1.27 -1.13
CA GLU A 25 -18.60 0.17 -1.83
C GLU A 25 -19.61 -0.67 -2.62
N ALA A 26 -20.77 -1.02 -2.04
CA ALA A 26 -21.80 -1.80 -2.69
C ALA A 26 -22.37 -1.10 -3.94
N CYS A 27 -22.73 0.19 -3.82
CA CYS A 27 -23.15 1.02 -4.95
C CYS A 27 -22.06 1.13 -6.03
N TRP A 28 -20.80 1.24 -5.62
CA TRP A 28 -19.65 1.33 -6.53
C TRP A 28 -19.42 0.03 -7.30
N ARG A 29 -19.50 -1.13 -6.62
CA ARG A 29 -19.34 -2.46 -7.26
C ARG A 29 -20.49 -2.84 -8.17
N ALA A 30 -21.69 -2.33 -7.91
CA ALA A 30 -22.87 -2.56 -8.75
C ALA A 30 -22.81 -1.78 -10.08
N GLY A 31 -22.07 -0.67 -10.10
CA GLY A 31 -21.95 0.17 -11.28
C GLY A 31 -20.86 -0.28 -12.27
N PRO A 32 -20.87 0.25 -13.51
CA PRO A 32 -19.81 0.00 -14.49
C PRO A 32 -18.46 0.50 -13.96
N CYS A 33 -17.50 -0.42 -13.82
CA CYS A 33 -16.16 -0.16 -13.28
C CYS A 33 -15.09 -0.26 -14.36
N LEU A 34 -14.19 0.72 -14.41
CA LEU A 34 -13.04 0.79 -15.32
C LEU A 34 -11.74 0.89 -14.51
N LYS A 35 -10.74 0.07 -14.86
CA LYS A 35 -9.37 0.21 -14.35
C LYS A 35 -8.65 1.30 -15.14
N LEU A 36 -8.14 2.32 -14.45
CA LEU A 36 -7.42 3.44 -15.05
C LEU A 36 -5.90 3.24 -14.99
N ALA A 37 -5.41 2.67 -13.89
CA ALA A 37 -4.01 2.38 -13.63
C ALA A 37 -3.92 1.23 -12.60
N PRO A 38 -2.72 0.67 -12.33
CA PRO A 38 -2.53 -0.20 -11.16
C PRO A 38 -3.11 0.45 -9.89
N GLY A 39 -3.89 -0.32 -9.12
CA GLY A 39 -4.54 0.16 -7.90
C GLY A 39 -5.58 1.28 -8.07
N THR A 40 -5.88 1.73 -9.29
CA THR A 40 -6.75 2.89 -9.54
C THR A 40 -7.92 2.52 -10.43
N TYR A 41 -9.12 2.58 -9.86
CA TYR A 41 -10.37 2.17 -10.49
C TYR A 41 -11.40 3.29 -10.36
N VAL A 42 -12.19 3.50 -11.41
CA VAL A 42 -13.34 4.41 -11.38
C VAL A 42 -14.61 3.63 -11.66
N ALA A 43 -15.70 3.94 -10.95
CA ALA A 43 -17.02 3.43 -11.31
C ALA A 43 -18.08 4.51 -11.11
N LYS A 44 -19.16 4.42 -11.90
CA LYS A 44 -20.39 5.17 -11.60
C LYS A 44 -21.03 4.53 -10.37
N LEU A 45 -21.46 5.32 -9.39
CA LEU A 45 -22.24 4.80 -8.27
C LEU A 45 -23.64 4.43 -8.75
N GLU A 46 -24.02 3.16 -8.63
CA GLU A 46 -25.36 2.70 -9.03
C GLU A 46 -26.44 3.45 -8.24
N GLY A 47 -27.45 3.98 -8.93
CA GLY A 47 -28.51 4.81 -8.33
C GLY A 47 -28.13 6.28 -8.08
N HIS A 48 -26.92 6.71 -8.47
CA HIS A 48 -26.45 8.08 -8.28
C HIS A 48 -25.77 8.65 -9.54
N GLU A 49 -25.85 9.96 -9.74
CA GLU A 49 -25.17 10.67 -10.84
C GLU A 49 -23.76 11.11 -10.44
N LEU A 50 -22.97 10.17 -9.91
CA LEU A 50 -21.60 10.39 -9.41
C LEU A 50 -20.68 9.27 -9.86
N TYR A 51 -19.41 9.62 -10.10
CA TYR A 51 -18.32 8.68 -10.27
C TYR A 51 -17.38 8.78 -9.08
N THR A 52 -16.88 7.66 -8.60
CA THR A 52 -15.90 7.63 -7.51
C THR A 52 -14.68 6.80 -7.89
N LEU A 53 -13.52 7.29 -7.49
CA LEU A 53 -12.26 6.57 -7.58
C LEU A 53 -12.12 5.67 -6.35
N ASN A 54 -11.81 4.40 -6.56
CA ASN A 54 -11.57 3.42 -5.50
C ASN A 54 -12.66 3.46 -4.40
N GLY A 55 -13.94 3.38 -4.78
CA GLY A 55 -15.08 3.49 -3.86
C GLY A 55 -15.09 2.47 -2.72
N PHE A 56 -14.31 1.39 -2.84
CA PHE A 56 -14.07 0.40 -1.79
C PHE A 56 -13.19 0.89 -0.63
N TYR A 57 -12.43 1.98 -0.81
CA TYR A 57 -11.37 2.38 0.14
C TYR A 57 -11.89 2.68 1.55
N LEU A 58 -13.07 3.29 1.68
CA LEU A 58 -13.60 3.65 3.00
C LEU A 58 -14.00 2.41 3.82
N SER A 59 -14.67 1.45 3.19
CA SER A 59 -14.99 0.14 3.77
C SER A 59 -13.71 -0.60 4.20
N MET A 60 -12.68 -0.61 3.35
CA MET A 60 -11.38 -1.17 3.69
C MET A 60 -10.73 -0.44 4.88
N ARG A 61 -10.76 0.89 4.94
CA ARG A 61 -10.23 1.67 6.07
C ARG A 61 -10.97 1.36 7.37
N GLU A 62 -12.28 1.20 7.31
CA GLU A 62 -13.11 0.82 8.46
C GLU A 62 -12.62 -0.54 9.02
N GLU A 63 -12.33 -1.53 8.17
CA GLU A 63 -11.78 -2.83 8.59
C GLU A 63 -10.43 -2.69 9.33
N TYR A 64 -9.54 -1.79 8.86
CA TYR A 64 -8.23 -1.55 9.50
C TYR A 64 -8.31 -0.75 10.82
N THR A 65 -9.38 0.00 11.03
CA THR A 65 -9.53 0.91 12.18
C THR A 65 -10.57 0.46 13.19
N ALA A 66 -11.34 -0.58 12.88
CA ALA A 66 -12.30 -1.22 13.76
C ALA A 66 -11.68 -2.36 14.60
N GLY A 67 -12.39 -2.76 15.65
CA GLY A 67 -12.13 -4.01 16.37
C GLY A 67 -10.85 -4.03 17.22
N LEU A 68 -10.18 -5.19 17.23
CA LEU A 68 -8.97 -5.47 18.02
C LEU A 68 -7.69 -4.84 17.41
N GLY A 69 -7.81 -4.18 16.25
CA GLY A 69 -6.72 -3.51 15.55
C GLY A 69 -5.85 -4.44 14.70
N VAL A 70 -4.76 -3.87 14.19
CA VAL A 70 -3.76 -4.56 13.37
C VAL A 70 -2.65 -5.09 14.26
N HIS A 71 -2.29 -6.36 14.10
CA HIS A 71 -1.08 -6.90 14.69
C HIS A 71 0.11 -6.63 13.78
N CYS A 72 0.87 -5.56 14.07
CA CYS A 72 2.03 -5.17 13.29
C CYS A 72 3.28 -5.94 13.75
N MET A 73 4.00 -6.54 12.81
CA MET A 73 5.29 -7.19 13.05
C MET A 73 6.35 -6.55 12.15
N VAL A 74 7.54 -6.32 12.71
CA VAL A 74 8.74 -6.01 11.93
C VAL A 74 9.54 -7.30 11.83
N VAL A 75 9.79 -7.74 10.60
CA VAL A 75 10.56 -8.95 10.31
C VAL A 75 11.83 -8.57 9.56
N ASP A 76 12.88 -9.33 9.82
CA ASP A 76 14.14 -9.25 9.08
C ASP A 76 14.49 -10.61 8.48
N PHE A 77 15.20 -10.57 7.36
CA PHE A 77 15.73 -11.74 6.69
C PHE A 77 16.96 -11.33 5.89
N HIS A 78 17.86 -12.28 5.68
CA HIS A 78 19.02 -12.06 4.83
C HIS A 78 18.63 -12.25 3.36
N GLU A 79 18.84 -11.23 2.53
CA GLU A 79 18.45 -11.23 1.10
C GLU A 79 19.08 -12.38 0.30
N LYS A 80 20.24 -12.87 0.77
CA LYS A 80 20.94 -14.03 0.20
C LYS A 80 20.18 -15.34 0.38
N ASP A 81 19.40 -15.44 1.46
CA ASP A 81 18.62 -16.61 1.82
C ASP A 81 17.15 -16.47 1.39
N LEU A 82 16.63 -15.23 1.36
CA LEU A 82 15.28 -14.89 0.97
C LEU A 82 15.24 -13.47 0.39
N ASN A 83 15.12 -13.32 -0.92
CA ASN A 83 14.99 -12.01 -1.56
C ASN A 83 13.54 -11.48 -1.46
N TRP A 84 13.33 -10.20 -1.77
CA TRP A 84 12.01 -9.57 -1.65
C TRP A 84 10.92 -10.23 -2.50
N GLN A 85 11.27 -10.61 -3.73
CA GLN A 85 10.38 -11.33 -4.62
C GLN A 85 9.90 -12.65 -4.00
N ALA A 86 10.81 -13.49 -3.51
CA ALA A 86 10.50 -14.77 -2.88
C ALA A 86 9.76 -14.59 -1.55
N PHE A 87 10.11 -13.57 -0.75
CA PHE A 87 9.35 -13.21 0.44
C PHE A 87 7.88 -12.97 0.08
N ARG A 88 7.60 -12.18 -0.95
CA ARG A 88 6.23 -11.90 -1.37
C ARG A 88 5.53 -13.10 -2.00
N SER A 89 6.16 -13.81 -2.93
CA SER A 89 5.50 -14.89 -3.65
C SER A 89 5.40 -16.20 -2.85
N GLU A 90 6.39 -16.51 -2.02
CA GLU A 90 6.52 -17.81 -1.36
C GLU A 90 6.16 -17.78 0.12
N VAL A 91 6.56 -16.72 0.84
CA VAL A 91 6.25 -16.58 2.27
C VAL A 91 4.87 -15.97 2.46
N ILE A 92 4.59 -14.82 1.85
CA ILE A 92 3.29 -14.15 1.97
C ILE A 92 2.23 -14.83 1.10
N GLY A 93 2.55 -15.07 -0.18
CA GLY A 93 1.65 -15.70 -1.16
C GLY A 93 0.89 -14.69 -2.00
N ALA A 94 0.29 -15.16 -3.10
CA ALA A 94 -0.52 -14.34 -4.01
C ALA A 94 -1.64 -13.59 -3.27
N THR A 95 -2.03 -12.41 -3.78
CA THR A 95 -3.09 -11.57 -3.18
C THR A 95 -4.42 -12.31 -3.09
N ASP A 96 -4.75 -13.14 -4.08
CA ASP A 96 -5.82 -14.12 -3.99
C ASP A 96 -5.29 -15.36 -3.25
N PRO A 97 -5.78 -15.67 -2.04
CA PRO A 97 -5.34 -16.84 -1.29
C PRO A 97 -5.56 -18.17 -2.03
N ALA A 98 -6.51 -18.25 -2.96
CA ALA A 98 -6.75 -19.45 -3.77
C ALA A 98 -5.65 -19.71 -4.81
N GLU A 99 -4.96 -18.66 -5.26
CA GLU A 99 -3.84 -18.72 -6.21
C GLU A 99 -2.47 -18.72 -5.50
N ALA A 100 -2.47 -18.65 -4.17
CA ALA A 100 -1.25 -18.60 -3.37
C ALA A 100 -0.58 -19.98 -3.28
N VAL A 101 0.75 -20.02 -3.30
CA VAL A 101 1.50 -21.28 -3.17
C VAL A 101 1.19 -21.94 -1.83
N SER A 102 1.07 -23.27 -1.81
CA SER A 102 0.53 -24.04 -0.67
C SER A 102 1.22 -23.79 0.69
N GLN A 103 2.50 -23.40 0.70
CA GLN A 103 3.27 -23.17 1.93
C GLN A 103 3.23 -21.71 2.42
N SER A 104 2.66 -20.81 1.63
CA SER A 104 2.54 -19.39 1.98
C SER A 104 1.55 -19.15 3.12
N LEU A 105 1.69 -18.01 3.78
CA LEU A 105 0.82 -17.57 4.87
C LEU A 105 -0.62 -17.44 4.39
N ARG A 106 -0.88 -16.79 3.25
CA ARG A 106 -2.23 -16.62 2.72
C ARG A 106 -2.91 -17.95 2.41
N SER A 107 -2.19 -18.92 1.83
CA SER A 107 -2.72 -20.26 1.59
C SER A 107 -3.01 -21.01 2.90
N LYS A 108 -2.08 -20.94 3.87
CA LYS A 108 -2.28 -21.56 5.20
C LYS A 108 -3.46 -20.96 5.96
N MET A 109 -3.61 -19.64 5.92
CA MET A 109 -4.73 -18.94 6.54
C MET A 109 -6.06 -19.28 5.85
N LEU A 110 -6.08 -19.41 4.51
CA LEU A 110 -7.25 -19.93 3.79
C LEU A 110 -7.58 -21.37 4.22
N GLY A 111 -6.58 -22.24 4.40
CA GLY A 111 -6.82 -23.62 4.84
C GLY A 111 -7.32 -23.73 6.30
N ALA A 112 -6.96 -22.78 7.16
CA ALA A 112 -7.18 -22.84 8.61
C ALA A 112 -8.11 -21.74 9.16
N TRP A 113 -8.81 -20.97 8.30
CA TRP A 113 -9.52 -19.75 8.73
C TRP A 113 -10.52 -19.97 9.87
N LYS A 114 -11.24 -21.10 9.86
CA LYS A 114 -12.18 -21.47 10.93
C LYS A 114 -11.47 -21.78 12.25
N GLU A 115 -10.33 -22.47 12.18
CA GLU A 115 -9.52 -22.82 13.35
C GLU A 115 -8.87 -21.57 13.97
N LEU A 116 -8.50 -20.61 13.11
CA LEU A 116 -7.99 -19.29 13.49
C LEU A 116 -9.09 -18.35 14.02
N GLY A 117 -10.37 -18.74 13.94
CA GLY A 117 -11.49 -17.92 14.40
C GLY A 117 -11.80 -16.72 13.51
N LEU A 118 -11.41 -16.74 12.24
CA LEU A 118 -11.77 -15.69 11.29
C LEU A 118 -13.28 -15.73 11.01
N GLU A 119 -13.90 -14.56 10.92
CA GLU A 119 -15.35 -14.43 10.70
C GLU A 119 -15.77 -14.90 9.30
N HIS A 120 -14.88 -14.71 8.32
CA HIS A 120 -15.12 -15.03 6.93
C HIS A 120 -13.92 -15.77 6.33
N GLU A 121 -14.21 -16.58 5.31
CA GLU A 121 -13.18 -17.20 4.48
C GLU A 121 -12.33 -16.12 3.79
N PRO A 122 -10.99 -16.23 3.83
CA PRO A 122 -10.11 -15.27 3.17
C PRO A 122 -10.42 -15.13 1.67
N SER A 123 -10.38 -13.89 1.19
CA SER A 123 -10.65 -13.52 -0.21
C SER A 123 -9.60 -12.54 -0.70
N MET A 124 -9.64 -12.16 -1.99
CA MET A 124 -8.77 -11.09 -2.49
C MET A 124 -8.88 -9.77 -1.69
N LYS A 125 -10.07 -9.46 -1.17
CA LYS A 125 -10.29 -8.25 -0.35
C LYS A 125 -9.74 -8.44 1.07
N GLY A 126 -10.15 -9.54 1.71
CA GLY A 126 -9.73 -9.90 3.07
C GLY A 126 -8.76 -11.06 3.06
N ASN A 127 -7.52 -10.84 2.64
CA ASN A 127 -6.51 -11.89 2.45
C ASN A 127 -5.66 -12.14 3.70
N SER A 128 -6.17 -11.76 4.88
CA SER A 128 -5.62 -12.02 6.23
C SER A 128 -4.30 -11.32 6.59
N VAL A 129 -3.34 -11.20 5.66
CA VAL A 129 -2.02 -10.61 5.94
C VAL A 129 -1.60 -9.61 4.85
N HIS A 130 -1.15 -8.44 5.32
CA HIS A 130 -0.46 -7.42 4.53
C HIS A 130 1.05 -7.55 4.73
N ALA A 131 1.81 -7.28 3.66
CA ALA A 131 3.25 -7.15 3.71
C ALA A 131 3.67 -6.10 2.67
N SER A 132 4.69 -5.31 3.00
CA SER A 132 5.25 -4.29 2.10
C SER A 132 5.64 -4.89 0.75
N ALA A 133 5.45 -4.15 -0.35
CA ALA A 133 5.75 -4.69 -1.68
C ALA A 133 7.24 -4.65 -2.03
N GLY A 134 8.03 -3.88 -1.30
CA GLY A 134 9.46 -3.73 -1.49
C GLY A 134 10.10 -2.89 -0.38
N PRO A 135 11.42 -2.64 -0.44
CA PRO A 135 12.18 -2.01 0.63
C PRO A 135 11.78 -0.55 0.87
N LEU A 136 11.39 0.19 -0.18
CA LEU A 136 10.97 1.58 -0.06
C LEU A 136 9.58 1.73 0.58
N GLU A 137 8.62 0.88 0.19
CA GLU A 137 7.33 0.82 0.88
C GLU A 137 7.49 0.34 2.32
N ALA A 138 8.39 -0.62 2.59
CA ALA A 138 8.68 -1.07 3.93
C ALA A 138 9.20 0.06 4.82
N LEU A 139 10.02 0.98 4.27
CA LEU A 139 10.43 2.20 4.97
C LEU A 139 9.22 3.10 5.29
N LYS A 140 8.36 3.41 4.31
CA LYS A 140 7.14 4.21 4.55
C LYS A 140 6.29 3.59 5.65
N GLU A 141 6.01 2.29 5.54
CA GLU A 141 5.16 1.57 6.45
C GLU A 141 5.74 1.54 7.87
N ARG A 142 7.04 1.30 8.03
CA ARG A 142 7.68 1.38 9.36
C ARG A 142 7.53 2.77 9.97
N ILE A 143 7.74 3.84 9.20
CA ILE A 143 7.60 5.20 9.73
C ILE A 143 6.15 5.47 10.16
N VAL A 144 5.16 5.08 9.34
CA VAL A 144 3.73 5.27 9.62
C VAL A 144 3.27 4.44 10.84
N TRP A 145 3.56 3.14 10.85
CA TRP A 145 3.02 2.22 11.85
C TRP A 145 3.75 2.26 13.19
N LEU A 146 5.06 2.57 13.19
CA LEU A 146 5.88 2.62 14.40
C LEU A 146 6.05 4.05 14.93
N GLN A 147 5.44 5.05 14.28
CA GLN A 147 5.52 6.47 14.63
C GLN A 147 6.96 6.95 14.85
N GLN A 148 7.90 6.42 14.06
CA GLN A 148 9.30 6.87 14.12
C GLN A 148 9.32 8.38 13.83
N GLY A 149 10.07 9.15 14.63
CA GLY A 149 10.21 10.61 14.47
C GLY A 149 9.08 11.48 15.06
N GLY A 150 7.99 10.89 15.57
CA GLY A 150 7.06 11.57 16.48
C GLY A 150 6.13 12.63 15.87
N GLY A 151 5.86 12.61 14.56
CA GLY A 151 4.82 13.46 13.96
C GLY A 151 4.78 13.46 12.44
N ASP A 152 3.76 14.13 11.88
CA ASP A 152 3.44 14.11 10.44
C ASP A 152 4.11 15.25 9.64
N SER A 153 5.16 15.87 10.19
CA SER A 153 5.87 16.96 9.52
C SER A 153 6.96 16.42 8.60
N ALA A 154 7.29 17.13 7.53
CA ALA A 154 8.42 16.78 6.66
C ALA A 154 9.74 16.64 7.45
N ALA A 155 9.97 17.50 8.45
CA ALA A 155 11.16 17.42 9.31
C ALA A 155 11.16 16.15 10.19
N ALA A 156 9.99 15.73 10.68
CA ALA A 156 9.85 14.48 11.42
C ALA A 156 10.11 13.28 10.50
N MET A 157 9.55 13.27 9.29
CA MET A 157 9.79 12.23 8.29
C MET A 157 11.28 12.11 7.95
N GLU A 158 11.99 13.22 7.72
CA GLU A 158 13.44 13.20 7.50
C GLU A 158 14.21 12.60 8.68
N ALA A 159 13.83 12.93 9.91
CA ALA A 159 14.46 12.35 11.10
C ALA A 159 14.23 10.84 11.15
N SER A 160 13.00 10.37 10.88
CA SER A 160 12.66 8.95 10.83
C SER A 160 13.47 8.20 9.77
N ILE A 161 13.64 8.79 8.58
CA ILE A 161 14.47 8.23 7.51
C ILE A 161 15.93 8.06 7.98
N LYS A 162 16.48 9.05 8.68
CA LYS A 162 17.88 9.03 9.17
C LYS A 162 18.08 8.08 10.35
N ASP A 163 17.04 7.83 11.14
CA ASP A 163 17.06 6.89 12.25
C ASP A 163 16.86 5.44 11.80
N ASP A 164 16.08 5.22 10.74
CA ASP A 164 15.84 3.89 10.16
C ASP A 164 17.10 3.29 9.52
N GLY A 165 17.28 1.98 9.69
CA GLY A 165 18.45 1.25 9.19
C GLY A 165 18.58 1.27 7.67
N PHE A 166 17.47 1.11 6.95
CA PHE A 166 17.45 1.17 5.48
C PHE A 166 17.44 2.62 4.99
N GLY A 167 16.65 3.49 5.62
CA GLY A 167 16.61 4.92 5.27
C GLY A 167 17.99 5.59 5.34
N ARG A 168 18.78 5.30 6.37
CA ARG A 168 20.16 5.78 6.49
C ARG A 168 21.07 5.28 5.37
N ARG A 169 20.90 4.03 4.91
CA ARG A 169 21.68 3.50 3.78
C ARG A 169 21.41 4.26 2.49
N LEU A 170 20.18 4.71 2.25
CA LEU A 170 19.85 5.56 1.09
C LEU A 170 20.55 6.92 1.18
N VAL A 171 20.56 7.52 2.37
CA VAL A 171 21.26 8.80 2.62
C VAL A 171 22.77 8.64 2.44
N ASP A 172 23.36 7.58 2.98
CA ASP A 172 24.78 7.26 2.85
C ASP A 172 25.18 6.97 1.40
N ALA A 173 24.25 6.47 0.58
CA ALA A 173 24.41 6.29 -0.87
C ALA A 173 24.31 7.62 -1.66
N GLY A 174 24.05 8.74 -0.99
CA GLY A 174 24.05 10.08 -1.58
C GLY A 174 22.67 10.61 -2.00
N VAL A 175 21.58 9.97 -1.56
CA VAL A 175 20.23 10.48 -1.80
C VAL A 175 19.87 11.50 -0.71
N ASP A 176 19.49 12.70 -1.12
CA ASP A 176 19.02 13.72 -0.18
C ASP A 176 17.75 13.25 0.56
N ALA A 177 17.70 13.45 1.88
CA ALA A 177 16.59 12.99 2.70
C ALA A 177 15.25 13.63 2.27
N GLY A 178 15.26 14.88 1.80
CA GLY A 178 14.06 15.56 1.29
C GLY A 178 13.54 14.93 -0.01
N ILE A 179 14.41 14.38 -0.85
CA ILE A 179 14.00 13.58 -2.02
C ILE A 179 13.34 12.28 -1.57
N ILE A 180 13.90 11.61 -0.55
CA ILE A 180 13.28 10.39 0.01
C ILE A 180 11.90 10.72 0.59
N VAL A 181 11.75 11.82 1.35
CA VAL A 181 10.44 12.29 1.83
C VAL A 181 9.47 12.43 0.66
N LYS A 182 9.89 13.06 -0.44
CA LYS A 182 9.05 13.22 -1.63
C LYS A 182 8.63 11.87 -2.23
N TRP A 183 9.54 10.88 -2.29
CA TRP A 183 9.20 9.54 -2.73
C TRP A 183 8.12 8.90 -1.85
N LEU A 184 8.29 9.01 -0.53
CA LEU A 184 7.42 8.40 0.47
C LEU A 184 6.04 9.08 0.58
N GLU A 185 5.92 10.38 0.30
CA GLU A 185 4.66 11.12 0.37
C GLU A 185 3.93 11.19 -0.97
N ASP A 186 4.64 11.50 -2.05
CA ASP A 186 4.01 11.87 -3.33
C ASP A 186 3.99 10.70 -4.33
N ASN A 187 4.78 9.65 -4.08
CA ASN A 187 5.03 8.55 -5.02
C ASN A 187 5.24 9.08 -6.46
N PRO A 188 6.23 9.97 -6.71
CA PRO A 188 6.37 10.66 -7.98
C PRO A 188 6.75 9.68 -9.11
N PHE A 189 6.58 10.15 -10.35
CA PHE A 189 7.18 9.47 -11.50
C PHE A 189 8.70 9.69 -11.49
N VAL A 190 9.45 8.62 -11.71
CA VAL A 190 10.91 8.61 -11.86
C VAL A 190 11.28 7.99 -13.20
N ALA A 191 12.41 8.40 -13.77
CA ALA A 191 12.92 7.79 -14.99
C ALA A 191 13.47 6.39 -14.68
N THR A 192 13.16 5.42 -15.55
CA THR A 192 13.73 4.08 -15.47
C THR A 192 14.89 3.93 -16.47
N SER A 193 15.66 2.84 -16.32
CA SER A 193 16.74 2.48 -17.24
C SER A 193 16.28 2.24 -18.68
N THR A 194 14.98 1.98 -18.90
CA THR A 194 14.37 1.82 -20.23
C THR A 194 13.94 3.15 -20.86
N GLY A 195 14.04 4.26 -20.10
CA GLY A 195 13.63 5.59 -20.54
C GLY A 195 12.15 5.90 -20.37
N GLU A 196 11.35 4.93 -19.92
CA GLU A 196 9.93 5.15 -19.57
C GLU A 196 9.82 5.62 -18.12
N ALA A 197 9.00 6.64 -17.87
CA ALA A 197 8.73 7.10 -16.51
C ALA A 197 7.70 6.21 -15.84
N SER A 198 7.97 5.77 -14.60
CA SER A 198 7.04 4.99 -13.78
C SER A 198 7.06 5.50 -12.34
N ARG A 199 6.09 5.11 -11.51
CA ARG A 199 6.01 5.54 -10.12
C ARG A 199 7.14 4.90 -9.31
N ILE A 200 7.71 5.63 -8.35
CA ILE A 200 8.85 5.12 -7.56
C ILE A 200 8.50 3.82 -6.80
N PHE A 201 7.28 3.67 -6.28
CA PHE A 201 6.86 2.41 -5.66
C PHE A 201 6.71 1.27 -6.67
N ASP A 202 6.27 1.55 -7.90
CA ASP A 202 6.13 0.52 -8.94
C ASP A 202 7.51 0.02 -9.40
N VAL A 203 8.50 0.89 -9.53
CA VAL A 203 9.87 0.49 -9.98
C VAL A 203 10.68 -0.18 -8.89
N THR A 204 10.34 0.06 -7.62
CA THR A 204 11.01 -0.55 -6.46
C THR A 204 10.23 -1.74 -5.88
N GLU A 205 9.11 -2.12 -6.50
CA GLU A 205 8.33 -3.30 -6.14
C GLU A 205 9.19 -4.57 -6.34
N CYS A 206 9.25 -5.43 -5.32
CA CYS A 206 10.07 -6.64 -5.28
C CYS A 206 11.58 -6.46 -5.46
N MET A 207 12.09 -5.22 -5.55
CA MET A 207 13.51 -4.93 -5.64
C MET A 207 14.21 -5.30 -4.32
N ASP A 208 15.44 -5.82 -4.40
CA ASP A 208 16.20 -6.07 -3.18
C ASP A 208 16.69 -4.77 -2.54
N SER A 209 16.83 -4.75 -1.21
CA SER A 209 17.26 -3.57 -0.45
C SER A 209 18.67 -3.13 -0.86
N ASP A 210 19.58 -4.09 -1.05
CA ASP A 210 20.93 -3.80 -1.52
C ASP A 210 20.93 -3.20 -2.94
N GLU A 211 20.07 -3.72 -3.83
CA GLU A 211 19.88 -3.19 -5.19
C GLU A 211 19.30 -1.77 -5.15
N MET A 212 18.25 -1.55 -4.36
CA MET A 212 17.64 -0.23 -4.21
C MET A 212 18.65 0.81 -3.69
N VAL A 213 19.52 0.46 -2.74
CA VAL A 213 20.56 1.38 -2.26
C VAL A 213 21.53 1.78 -3.38
N VAL A 214 21.85 0.87 -4.30
CA VAL A 214 22.72 1.14 -5.45
C VAL A 214 22.01 1.98 -6.51
N GLU A 215 20.74 1.74 -6.77
CA GLU A 215 19.98 2.41 -7.84
C GLU A 215 19.37 3.75 -7.42
N ALA A 216 19.08 3.96 -6.13
CA ALA A 216 18.40 5.15 -5.63
C ALA A 216 18.99 6.49 -6.10
N PRO A 217 20.32 6.69 -6.20
CA PRO A 217 20.87 7.92 -6.73
C PRO A 217 20.46 8.24 -8.18
N GLN A 218 20.13 7.23 -8.98
CA GLN A 218 19.65 7.41 -10.36
C GLN A 218 18.22 7.93 -10.37
N TYR A 219 17.34 7.36 -9.54
CA TYR A 219 15.96 7.82 -9.39
C TYR A 219 15.89 9.26 -8.84
N ALA A 220 16.87 9.66 -8.01
CA ALA A 220 16.91 10.99 -7.40
C ALA A 220 17.24 12.11 -8.39
N GLN A 221 17.94 11.81 -9.49
CA GLN A 221 18.30 12.80 -10.51
C GLN A 221 17.11 13.27 -11.34
N CYS A 222 15.98 12.56 -11.26
CA CYS A 222 14.78 12.81 -12.05
C CYS A 222 13.55 13.17 -11.20
N ALA A 223 13.72 13.35 -9.88
CA ALA A 223 12.65 13.56 -8.90
C ALA A 223 12.36 15.03 -8.61
#